data_AF-A0A7W7I2Z1-F1
#
_entry.id   AF-A0A7W7I2Z1-F1
#
_cell.length_a   1.000
_cell.length_b   1.000
_cell.length_c   1.000
_cell.angle_alpha   90.00
_cell.angle_beta   90.00
_cell.angle_gamma   90.00
#
_symmetry.space_group_name_H-M   'P 1'
#
loop_
_entity.id
_entity.type
_entity.pdbx_description
1 polymer ?
#
loop_
_entity_poly.entity_id
_entity_poly.type
_entity_poly.pdbx_seq_one_letter_code
_entity_poly.pdbx_strand_id
1 'polypeptide(L)' 'MNEAREYGTWADWLGVPRHTFSAVFGAVIARGQDYRETFQVFRPGFDLTEEREKRAAAFNNEAR' A
#
# COMPACT_ATOMS: atom_id res chain seq x y z
N MET A 1 2.64 -16.28 -0.38
CA MET A 1 2.66 -14.89 0.11
C MET A 1 1.27 -14.57 0.62
N ASN A 2 1.10 -14.12 1.86
CA ASN A 2 -0.21 -13.61 2.29
C ASN A 2 -0.29 -12.16 1.81
N GLU A 3 -0.77 -11.94 0.59
CA GLU A 3 -1.00 -10.61 -0.01
C GLU A 3 -1.74 -9.67 0.96
N ALA A 4 -2.69 -10.22 1.73
CA ALA A 4 -3.40 -9.48 2.77
C ALA A 4 -2.48 -8.86 3.85
N ARG A 5 -1.37 -9.52 4.19
CA ARG A 5 -0.37 -8.99 5.13
C ARG A 5 0.40 -7.83 4.52
N GLU A 6 0.83 -7.95 3.27
CA GLU A 6 1.55 -6.89 2.58
C GLU A 6 0.68 -5.64 2.40
N TYR A 7 -0.57 -5.80 1.95
CA TYR A 7 -1.51 -4.67 1.82
C TYR A 7 -1.90 -4.05 3.16
N GLY A 8 -2.02 -4.86 4.20
CA GLY A 8 -2.24 -4.36 5.55
C GLY A 8 -1.15 -3.38 5.98
N THR A 9 0.12 -3.71 5.73
CA THR A 9 1.25 -2.84 6.08
C THR A 9 1.36 -1.56 5.23
N TRP A 10 0.84 -1.58 4.00
CA TRP A 10 0.71 -0.36 3.19
C TRP A 10 -0.36 0.58 3.73
N ALA A 11 -1.45 0.04 4.26
CA ALA A 11 -2.48 0.84 4.90
C ALA A 11 -1.93 1.57 6.13
N ASP A 12 -1.13 0.90 6.98
CA ASP A 12 -0.49 1.57 8.12
C ASP A 12 0.50 2.65 7.65
N TRP A 13 1.31 2.36 6.62
CA TRP A 13 2.27 3.33 6.06
C TRP A 13 1.58 4.59 5.52
N LEU A 14 0.40 4.43 4.91
CA LEU A 14 -0.42 5.53 4.42
C LEU A 14 -1.22 6.23 5.53
N GLY A 15 -1.31 5.65 6.73
CA GLY A 15 -2.13 6.16 7.82
C GLY A 15 -3.63 5.97 7.60
N VAL A 16 -4.04 4.98 6.80
CA VAL A 16 -5.46 4.71 6.48
C VAL A 16 -5.95 3.42 7.13
N PRO A 17 -7.25 3.28 7.44
CA PRO A 17 -7.76 2.02 8.01
C PRO A 17 -7.57 0.86 7.04
N ARG A 18 -7.05 -0.28 7.53
CA ARG A 18 -6.78 -1.48 6.72
C ARG A 18 -7.99 -1.97 5.93
N HIS A 19 -9.18 -1.95 6.54
CA HIS A 19 -10.42 -2.37 5.89
C HIS A 19 -10.79 -1.44 4.73
N THR A 20 -10.56 -0.13 4.89
CA THR A 20 -10.78 0.86 3.83
C THR A 20 -9.82 0.63 2.67
N PHE A 21 -8.54 0.41 2.97
CA PHE A 21 -7.55 0.07 1.94
C PHE A 21 -7.95 -1.18 1.18
N SER A 22 -8.30 -2.26 1.88
CA SER A 22 -8.74 -3.51 1.26
C SER A 22 -10.00 -3.35 0.40
N ALA A 23 -10.96 -2.52 0.81
CA ALA A 23 -12.16 -2.24 0.03
C ALA A 23 -11.84 -1.51 -1.28
N VAL A 24 -11.00 -0.48 -1.22
CA VAL A 24 -10.57 0.26 -2.42
C VAL A 24 -9.72 -0.62 -3.33
N PHE A 25 -8.80 -1.39 -2.77
CA PHE A 25 -7.98 -2.35 -3.51
C PHE A 25 -8.85 -3.36 -4.26
N GLY A 26 -9.81 -3.98 -3.57
CA GLY A 26 -10.76 -4.91 -4.19
C GLY A 26 -11.57 -4.27 -5.31
N ALA A 27 -12.00 -3.02 -5.13
CA ALA A 27 -12.73 -2.27 -6.17
C ALA A 27 -11.86 -1.98 -7.41
N VAL A 28 -10.58 -1.64 -7.23
CA VAL A 28 -9.62 -1.41 -8.33
C VAL A 28 -9.39 -2.70 -9.12
N ILE A 29 -9.14 -3.83 -8.43
CA ILE A 29 -8.95 -5.13 -9.07
C ILE A 29 -10.22 -5.59 -9.79
N ALA A 30 -11.39 -5.43 -9.17
CA ALA A 30 -12.68 -5.77 -9.79
C ALA A 30 -12.97 -4.97 -11.06
N ARG A 31 -12.39 -3.77 -11.20
CA ARG A 31 -12.46 -2.93 -12.41
C ARG A 31 -11.41 -3.29 -13.45
N GLY A 32 -10.55 -4.29 -13.19
CA GLY A 32 -9.45 -4.67 -14.07
C GLY A 32 -8.35 -3.60 -14.17
N GLN A 33 -8.28 -2.69 -13.19
CA GLN A 33 -7.28 -1.63 -13.15
C GLN A 33 -5.96 -2.14 -12.54
N ASP A 34 -4.87 -1.41 -12.82
CA ASP A 34 -3.59 -1.68 -12.17
C ASP A 34 -3.73 -1.44 -10.65
N TYR A 35 -3.21 -2.37 -9.84
CA TYR A 35 -3.32 -2.29 -8.39
C TYR A 35 -2.70 -1.02 -7.79
N ARG A 36 -1.76 -0.38 -8.49
CA ARG A 36 -1.14 0.90 -8.12
C ARG A 36 -2.16 2.03 -8.04
N GLU A 37 -3.26 1.93 -8.78
CA GLU A 37 -4.37 2.90 -8.74
C GLU A 37 -4.98 2.98 -7.33
N THR A 38 -4.91 1.89 -6.54
CA THR A 38 -5.31 1.91 -5.12
C THR A 38 -4.61 3.01 -4.35
N PHE A 39 -3.32 3.22 -4.61
CA PHE A 39 -2.51 4.22 -3.91
C PHE A 39 -2.85 5.63 -4.37
N GLN A 40 -3.15 5.82 -5.66
CA GLN A 40 -3.57 7.10 -6.21
C GLN A 40 -4.88 7.60 -5.59
N VAL A 41 -5.80 6.69 -5.23
CA VAL A 41 -7.05 7.03 -4.54
C VAL A 41 -6.78 7.64 -3.16
N PHE A 42 -5.79 7.14 -2.42
CA PHE A 42 -5.47 7.63 -1.08
C PHE A 42 -4.50 8.82 -1.08
N ARG A 43 -3.55 8.84 -2.01
CA ARG A 43 -2.57 9.92 -2.17
C ARG A 43 -2.24 10.08 -3.66
N PRO A 44 -2.85 11.06 -4.36
CA PRO A 44 -2.48 11.36 -5.74
C PRO A 44 -0.98 11.69 -5.85
N GLY A 45 -0.32 11.12 -6.86
CA GLY A 45 1.14 11.26 -7.04
C GLY A 45 1.96 10.31 -6.17
N PHE A 46 1.35 9.33 -5.51
CA PHE A 46 2.08 8.32 -4.74
C PHE A 46 2.93 7.44 -5.66
N ASP A 47 4.25 7.48 -5.50
CA ASP A 47 5.16 6.59 -6.20
C ASP A 47 5.40 5.32 -5.37
N LEU A 48 4.78 4.21 -5.77
CA LEU A 48 4.90 2.94 -5.07
C LEU A 48 6.35 2.40 -5.04
N THR A 49 7.14 2.70 -6.07
CA THR A 49 8.53 2.23 -6.15
C THR A 49 9.38 2.96 -5.11
N GLU A 50 9.29 4.29 -5.09
CA GLU A 50 10.03 5.12 -4.12
C GLU A 50 9.63 4.79 -2.68
N GLU A 51 8.34 4.60 -2.43
CA GLU A 51 7.84 4.32 -1.08
C GLU A 51 8.20 2.90 -0.62
N ARG A 52 8.41 1.95 -1.55
CA ARG A 52 8.96 0.62 -1.21
C ARG A 52 10.38 0.74 -0.68
N GLU A 53 11.21 1.55 -1.33
CA GLU A 53 12.58 1.79 -0.90
C GLU A 53 12.63 2.47 0.47
N LYS A 54 11.81 3.50 0.69
CA LYS A 54 11.68 4.16 2.00
C LYS A 54 11.24 3.20 3.10
N ARG A 55 10.26 2.34 2.83
CA ARG A 55 9.80 1.33 3.79
C ARG A 55 10.87 0.29 4.10
N ALA A 56 11.59 -0.19 3.10
CA ALA A 56 12.70 -1.13 3.30
C ALA A 56 13.81 -0.51 4.16
N ALA A 57 14.16 0.75 3.89
CA ALA A 57 15.15 1.50 4.68
C ALA A 57 14.69 1.73 6.14
N ALA A 58 13.42 2.06 6.35
CA ALA A 58 12.84 2.24 7.69
C ALA A 58 12.89 0.94 8.50
N PHE A 59 12.44 -0.17 7.92
CA PHE A 59 12.50 -1.49 8.57
C PHE A 59 13.93 -1.91 8.94
N ASN A 60 14.92 -1.57 8.11
CA ASN A 60 16.32 -1.89 8.40
C ASN A 60 16.93 -1.01 9.51
N ASN A 61 16.38 0.20 9.75
CA ASN A 61 16.78 1.07 10.85
C ASN A 61 16.15 0.66 12.19
N GLU A 62 14.95 0.08 12.19
CA GLU A 62 14.31 -0.43 13.41
C GLU A 62 14.96 -1.73 13.94
N ALA A 63 15.70 -2.44 13.08
CA ALA A 63 16.39 -3.69 13.42
C ALA A 63 17.82 -3.48 13.98
N ARG A 64 18.26 -2.23 14.15
CA ARG A 64 19.60 -1.87 14.66
C ARG A 64 19.54 -1.37 16.10
#